data_AF-A0A1G1H8F7-F1
#
_entry.id   AF-A0A1G1H8F7-F1
#
_cell.length_a   1.000
_cell.length_b   1.000
_cell.length_c   1.000
_cell.angle_alpha   90.00
_cell.angle_beta   90.00
_cell.angle_gamma   90.00
#
_symmetry.space_group_name_H-M   'P 1'
#
loop_
_entity.id
_entity.type
_entity.pdbx_description
1 polymer ?
#
loop_
_entity_poly.entity_id
_entity_poly.type
_entity_poly.pdbx_seq_one_letter_code
_entity_poly.pdbx_strand_id
1 'polypeptide(L)' 'MYKIEILEKKRLEKGLSYTEIAHELGMHKATVTRTLKGVTMKPRTVKLLADYLGVEMARIVQ' A
#
# COMPACT_ATOMS: atom_id res chain seq x y z
N MET A 1 9.98 -8.08 -8.48
CA MET A 1 10.17 -7.36 -7.18
C MET A 1 9.19 -6.18 -7.15
N TYR A 2 8.64 -5.78 -6.00
CA TYR A 2 7.65 -4.69 -5.94
C TYR A 2 8.30 -3.32 -5.66
N LYS A 3 7.96 -2.30 -6.45
CA LYS A 3 8.29 -0.89 -6.22
C LYS A 3 7.33 -0.24 -5.21
N ILE A 4 7.43 -0.66 -3.95
CA ILE A 4 6.53 -0.22 -2.87
C ILE A 4 6.61 1.29 -2.62
N GLU A 5 7.76 1.91 -2.89
CA GLU A 5 7.97 3.35 -2.80
C GLU A 5 6.95 4.16 -3.62
N ILE A 6 6.39 3.60 -4.70
CA ILE A 6 5.33 4.23 -5.49
C ILE A 6 4.04 4.32 -4.68
N LEU A 7 3.68 3.26 -3.96
CA LEU A 7 2.50 3.24 -3.10
C LEU A 7 2.66 4.21 -1.93
N GLU A 8 3.83 4.21 -1.30
CA GLU A 8 4.10 5.10 -0.17
C GLU A 8 4.09 6.57 -0.59
N LYS A 9 4.70 6.91 -1.74
CA LYS A 9 4.59 8.26 -2.31
C LYS A 9 3.14 8.62 -2.59
N LYS A 10 2.35 7.72 -3.18
CA LYS A 10 0.95 8.00 -3.49
C LYS A 10 0.10 8.22 -2.24
N ARG A 11 0.36 7.45 -1.17
CA ARG A 11 -0.25 7.66 0.14
C ARG A 11 0.01 9.07 0.64
N LEU A 12 1.26 9.52 0.60
CA LEU A 12 1.67 10.86 1.05
C LEU A 12 1.02 11.97 0.21
N GLU A 13 0.95 11.81 -1.11
CA GLU A 13 0.24 12.75 -2.00
C GLU A 13 -1.25 12.90 -1.65
N LYS A 14 -1.90 11.82 -1.22
CA LYS A 14 -3.30 11.82 -0.78
C LYS A 14 -3.48 12.27 0.68
N GLY A 15 -2.40 12.51 1.43
CA GLY A 15 -2.46 12.91 2.85
C GLY A 15 -2.98 11.82 3.79
N LEU A 16 -3.00 10.55 3.36
CA LEU A 16 -3.63 9.45 4.11
C LEU A 16 -2.69 8.89 5.18
N SER A 17 -3.16 8.73 6.41
CA SER A 17 -2.44 8.02 7.46
C SER A 17 -2.57 6.50 7.30
N TYR A 18 -1.64 5.74 7.89
CA TYR A 18 -1.74 4.28 7.93
C TYR A 18 -2.99 3.77 8.65
N THR A 19 -3.49 4.54 9.63
CA THR A 19 -4.68 4.17 10.40
C THR A 19 -5.93 4.29 9.56
N GLU A 20 -6.07 5.36 8.76
CA GLU A 20 -7.20 5.54 7.85
C GLU A 20 -7.24 4.44 6.79
N ILE A 21 -6.10 4.15 6.14
CA ILE A 21 -6.02 3.06 5.15
C ILE A 21 -6.40 1.71 5.78
N ALA A 22 -5.92 1.46 6.99
CA ALA A 22 -6.22 0.23 7.71
C ALA A 22 -7.71 0.12 8.05
N HIS A 23 -8.33 1.21 8.48
CA HIS A 23 -9.76 1.30 8.74
C HIS A 23 -10.58 1.04 7.47
N GLU A 24 -10.29 1.77 6.39
CA GLU A 24 -11.01 1.66 5.11
C GLU A 24 -10.89 0.28 4.46
N LEU A 25 -9.73 -0.37 4.61
CA LEU A 25 -9.49 -1.70 4.04
C LEU A 25 -9.84 -2.85 4.99
N GLY A 26 -10.32 -2.57 6.21
CA GLY A 26 -10.61 -3.60 7.21
C GLY A 26 -9.38 -4.42 7.61
N MET A 27 -8.20 -3.78 7.69
CA MET A 27 -6.92 -4.42 7.97
C MET A 27 -6.31 -3.92 9.28
N HIS A 28 -5.37 -4.69 9.85
CA HIS A 28 -4.55 -4.17 10.94
C HIS A 28 -3.56 -3.12 10.41
N LYS A 29 -3.43 -2.00 11.14
CA LYS A 29 -2.43 -0.94 10.86
C LYS A 29 -1.00 -1.48 10.68
N ALA A 30 -0.64 -2.50 11.46
CA ALA A 30 0.68 -3.14 11.37
C ALA A 30 0.90 -3.78 9.98
N THR A 31 -0.13 -4.35 9.37
CA THR A 31 -0.06 -4.94 8.02
C THR A 31 0.19 -3.85 6.98
N VAL A 32 -0.58 -2.75 7.01
CA VAL A 32 -0.39 -1.61 6.10
C VAL A 32 1.02 -1.04 6.23
N THR A 33 1.46 -0.79 7.47
CA THR A 33 2.79 -0.24 7.76
C THR A 33 3.90 -1.15 7.23
N ARG A 34 3.84 -2.46 7.49
CA ARG A 34 4.86 -3.41 7.03
C ARG A 34 4.89 -3.53 5.51
N THR A 35 3.73 -3.49 4.86
CA THR A 35 3.67 -3.57 3.39
C THR A 35 4.19 -2.31 2.73
N LEU A 36 3.79 -1.11 3.19
CA LEU A 36 4.26 0.16 2.63
C LEU A 36 5.74 0.47 2.95
N LYS A 37 6.31 -0.19 3.95
CA LYS A 37 7.76 -0.18 4.22
C LYS A 37 8.54 -1.30 3.51
N GLY A 38 7.87 -2.14 2.71
CA GLY A 38 8.52 -3.25 2.01
C GLY A 38 8.96 -4.43 2.89
N VAL A 39 8.63 -4.43 4.20
CA VAL A 39 9.00 -5.50 5.15
C VAL A 39 8.25 -6.79 4.83
N THR A 40 6.98 -6.71 4.44
CA THR A 40 6.19 -7.87 4.06
C THR A 40 5.27 -7.53 2.90
N MET A 41 5.55 -8.11 1.74
CA MET A 41 4.88 -7.78 0.47
C MET A 41 4.02 -8.95 0.00
N LYS A 42 2.93 -9.24 0.71
CA LYS A 42 1.96 -10.25 0.28
C LYS A 42 1.23 -9.73 -0.99
N PRO A 43 1.19 -10.49 -2.09
CA PRO A 43 0.59 -10.03 -3.36
C PRO A 43 -0.83 -9.47 -3.19
N ARG A 44 -1.67 -10.15 -2.39
CA ARG A 44 -3.04 -9.69 -2.10
C ARG A 44 -3.09 -8.33 -1.41
N THR A 45 -2.21 -8.10 -0.44
CA THR A 45 -2.15 -6.82 0.30
C THR A 45 -1.61 -5.70 -0.58
N VAL A 46 -0.58 -5.98 -1.39
CA VAL A 46 -0.04 -5.01 -2.35
C VAL A 46 -1.12 -4.60 -3.34
N LYS A 47 -1.88 -5.56 -3.89
CA LYS A 47 -3.00 -5.28 -4.79
C LYS A 47 -4.07 -4.42 -4.13
N LEU A 48 -4.53 -4.76 -2.93
CA LEU A 48 -5.54 -3.96 -2.21
C LEU A 48 -5.09 -2.51 -2.00
N LEU A 49 -3.83 -2.32 -1.59
CA LEU A 49 -3.27 -0.98 -1.41
C LEU A 49 -3.14 -0.25 -2.74
N ALA A 50 -2.75 -0.92 -3.82
CA ALA A 50 -2.66 -0.36 -5.16
C ALA A 50 -4.02 0.11 -5.67
N ASP A 51 -5.05 -0.75 -5.58
CA ASP A 51 -6.43 -0.45 -5.98
C ASP A 51 -6.97 0.76 -5.19
N TYR A 52 -6.78 0.77 -3.87
CA TYR A 52 -7.21 1.86 -2.98
C TYR A 52 -6.46 3.19 -3.25
N LEU A 53 -5.15 3.12 -3.52
CA LEU A 53 -4.34 4.29 -3.83
C LEU A 53 -4.52 4.76 -5.30
N GLY A 54 -5.21 3.99 -6.14
CA GLY A 54 -5.40 4.28 -7.56
C GLY A 54 -4.11 4.15 -8.36
N VAL A 55 -3.28 3.15 -8.02
CA VAL A 55 -2.01 2.86 -8.69
C VAL A 55 -2.15 1.53 -9.43
N GLU A 56 -1.83 1.53 -10.71
CA GLU A 56 -1.84 0.30 -11.50
C GLU A 56 -0.74 -0.66 -11.06
N MET A 57 -1.07 -1.94 -10.91
CA MET A 57 -0.11 -2.99 -10.54
C MET A 57 1.09 -3.06 -11.50
N ALA A 58 0.89 -2.77 -12.79
CA ALA A 58 1.97 -2.73 -13.78
C ALA A 58 3.08 -1.71 -13.45
N ARG A 59 2.77 -0.65 -12.69
CA ARG A 59 3.79 0.33 -12.23
C ARG A 59 4.60 -0.19 -11.04
N ILE A 60 4.02 -1.11 -10.29
CA ILE A 60 4.56 -1.62 -9.02
C ILE A 60 5.35 -2.91 -9.26
N VAL A 61 4.94 -3.75 -10.21
CA VAL A 61 5.58 -5.02 -10.54
C VAL A 61 6.76 -4.77 -11.48
N GLN A 62 7.93 -5.31 -11.12
CA GLN A 62 9.15 -5.29 -11.93
C GLN A 62 9.76 -6.68 -12.03
#